data_AF-A0A950VMA5-F1
#
_entry.id   AF-A0A950VMA5-F1
#
_cell.length_a   1.000
_cell.length_b   1.000
_cell.length_c   1.000
_cell.angle_alpha   90.00
_cell.angle_beta   90.00
_cell.angle_gamma   90.00
#
_symmetry.space_group_name_H-M   'P 1'
#
loop_
_entity.id
_entity.type
_entity.pdbx_description
1 polymer ?
#
loop_
_entity_poly.entity_id
_entity_poly.type
_entity_poly.pdbx_seq_one_letter_code
_entity_poly.pdbx_strand_id
1 'polypeptide(L)'
;MIEIETSNKPEPPQAVQIYRVLCLAALGVILLVLYTNDFGYWSLIPVIVGLVGLLIQWTTAPLLVILAVAASLLLQNRLGVGFPWHENARVSDVILSAAVLGYVAAHFRVRSLSVHVFPVDPRRRERTPRGRKVVQQPRSPHLVTRREIGLLIVSLPVWALAGQIVWRVVPSEYGRPGGPSPLWLAWLVVILPVVIASLVGYWRRREMTPQEAALTLQDVVWQETRREQRSLNRWLAWARLRYARNRERQKPNRLTYWRERFRSFRQRRLIPTLAWWRRGKEQP
;
A
#
# COMPACT_ATOMS: atom_id res chain seq x y z
N MET A 1 23.79 -12.55 33.01
CA MET A 1 22.87 -11.43 33.28
C MET A 1 22.56 -10.83 31.92
N ILE A 2 21.42 -11.18 31.33
CA ILE A 2 21.04 -10.77 29.97
C ILE A 2 20.31 -9.44 30.14
N GLU A 3 20.93 -8.37 29.67
CA GLU A 3 20.35 -7.04 29.64
C GLU A 3 19.12 -7.10 28.75
N ILE A 4 17.94 -7.04 29.38
CA ILE A 4 16.66 -7.05 28.70
C ILE A 4 16.57 -5.70 28.01
N GLU A 5 16.89 -5.69 26.72
CA GLU A 5 16.70 -4.61 25.77
C GLU A 5 15.32 -4.00 26.03
N THR A 6 15.33 -2.82 26.66
CA THR A 6 14.14 -2.14 27.15
C THR A 6 13.31 -1.71 25.95
N SER A 7 12.39 -2.60 25.58
CA SER A 7 11.09 -2.34 24.96
C SER A 7 10.99 -0.95 24.34
N ASN A 8 11.60 -0.81 23.17
CA ASN A 8 11.50 0.37 22.34
C ASN A 8 10.03 0.41 21.87
N LYS A 9 9.16 1.08 22.64
CA LYS A 9 7.76 1.28 22.23
C LYS A 9 7.84 1.88 20.84
N PRO A 10 7.26 1.24 19.81
CA PRO A 10 7.34 1.75 18.46
C PRO A 10 6.71 3.13 18.46
N GLU A 11 7.54 4.18 18.37
CA GLU A 11 7.03 5.53 18.26
C GLU A 11 6.06 5.57 17.07
N PRO A 12 4.90 6.23 17.22
CA PRO A 12 3.97 6.35 16.12
C PRO A 12 4.73 6.95 14.93
N PRO A 13 4.63 6.35 13.74
CA PRO A 13 5.46 6.77 12.64
C PRO A 13 5.27 8.26 12.36
N GLN A 14 6.36 9.02 12.35
CA GLN A 14 6.37 10.49 12.21
C GLN A 14 5.47 10.97 11.05
N ALA A 15 5.38 10.20 9.97
CA ALA A 15 4.49 10.47 8.85
C ALA A 15 3.01 10.57 9.24
N VAL A 16 2.51 9.72 10.13
CA VAL A 16 1.11 9.75 10.60
C VAL A 16 0.83 11.03 11.37
N GLN A 17 1.78 11.50 12.18
CA GLN A 17 1.64 12.75 12.92
C GLN A 17 1.54 13.95 11.96
N ILE A 18 2.38 14.00 10.92
CA ILE A 18 2.34 15.10 9.94
C ILE A 18 0.97 15.17 9.25
N TYR A 19 0.40 14.06 8.81
CA TYR A 19 -0.93 14.08 8.19
C TYR A 19 -2.05 14.41 9.18
N ARG A 20 -1.93 14.02 10.46
CA ARG A 20 -2.88 14.46 11.51
C ARG A 20 -2.82 15.97 11.71
N VAL A 21 -1.62 16.55 11.74
CA VAL A 21 -1.44 18.01 11.81
C VAL A 21 -2.05 18.68 10.57
N LEU A 22 -1.87 18.12 9.37
CA LEU A 22 -2.53 18.61 8.15
C LEU A 22 -4.06 18.52 8.24
N CYS A 23 -4.63 17.44 8.76
CA CYS A 23 -6.08 17.34 8.99
C CYS A 23 -6.57 18.41 9.97
N LEU A 24 -5.86 18.60 11.10
CA LEU A 24 -6.23 19.60 12.11
C LEU A 24 -6.11 21.03 11.55
N ALA A 25 -5.05 21.32 10.80
CA ALA A 25 -4.88 22.60 10.13
C ALA A 25 -6.02 22.85 9.13
N ALA A 26 -6.38 21.85 8.32
CA ALA A 26 -7.49 21.94 7.38
C ALA A 26 -8.84 22.18 8.10
N LEU A 27 -9.11 21.48 9.21
CA LEU A 27 -10.30 21.72 10.04
C LEU A 27 -10.30 23.12 10.65
N GLY A 28 -9.15 23.63 11.07
CA GLY A 28 -9.00 25.01 11.55
C GLY A 28 -9.30 26.05 10.48
N VAL A 29 -8.85 25.82 9.24
CA VAL A 29 -9.18 26.68 8.09
C VAL A 29 -10.67 26.61 7.75
N ILE A 30 -11.28 25.42 7.77
CA ILE A 30 -12.73 25.27 7.57
C ILE A 30 -13.49 26.06 8.64
N LEU A 31 -13.11 25.95 9.91
CA LEU A 31 -13.72 26.71 11.01
C LEU A 31 -13.59 28.22 10.78
N LEU A 32 -12.39 28.70 10.48
CA LEU A 32 -12.11 30.12 10.29
C LEU A 32 -12.90 30.69 9.12
N VAL A 33 -12.94 29.98 7.99
CA VAL A 33 -13.69 30.43 6.82
C VAL A 33 -15.19 30.42 7.10
N LEU A 34 -15.75 29.38 7.73
CA LEU A 34 -17.17 29.38 8.07
C LEU A 34 -17.50 30.49 9.08
N TYR A 35 -16.67 30.68 10.11
CA TYR A 35 -16.87 31.72 11.12
C TYR A 35 -16.84 33.14 10.52
N THR A 36 -15.90 33.42 9.61
CA THR A 36 -15.81 34.72 8.91
C THR A 36 -16.92 34.96 7.90
N ASN A 37 -17.66 33.91 7.50
CA ASN A 37 -18.89 34.02 6.70
C ASN A 37 -20.16 34.04 7.58
N ASP A 38 -20.04 34.50 8.83
CA ASP A 38 -21.14 34.71 9.79
C ASP A 38 -21.95 33.46 10.16
N PHE A 39 -21.37 32.25 10.05
CA PHE A 39 -22.05 31.02 10.48
C PHE A 39 -22.28 30.91 11.99
N GLY A 40 -21.61 31.75 12.79
CA GLY A 40 -21.66 31.69 14.25
C GLY A 40 -21.34 30.28 14.78
N TYR A 41 -22.15 29.79 15.71
CA TYR A 41 -21.98 28.47 16.33
C TYR A 41 -22.18 27.28 15.37
N TRP A 42 -22.92 27.46 14.27
CA TRP A 42 -23.16 26.39 13.29
C TRP A 42 -21.87 25.98 12.54
N SER A 43 -20.86 26.85 12.53
CA SER A 43 -19.52 26.56 11.98
C SER A 43 -18.79 25.43 12.72
N LEU A 44 -19.19 25.13 13.96
CA LEU A 44 -18.57 24.08 14.77
C LEU A 44 -18.98 22.68 14.33
N ILE A 45 -20.13 22.51 13.68
CA ILE A 45 -20.66 21.17 13.33
C ILE A 45 -19.70 20.39 12.42
N PRO A 46 -19.25 20.92 11.27
CA PRO A 46 -18.32 20.18 10.40
C PRO A 46 -16.98 19.89 11.08
N VAL A 47 -16.53 20.79 11.97
CA VAL A 47 -15.26 20.68 12.69
C VAL A 47 -15.33 19.57 13.73
N ILE A 48 -16.40 19.51 14.51
CA ILE A 48 -16.63 18.46 15.51
C ILE A 48 -16.75 17.10 14.79
N VAL A 49 -17.53 17.02 13.71
CA VAL A 49 -17.66 15.80 12.90
C VAL A 49 -16.30 15.34 12.37
N GLY A 50 -15.49 16.27 11.87
CA GLY A 50 -14.14 15.97 11.38
C GLY A 50 -13.18 15.52 12.48
N LEU A 51 -13.21 16.18 13.63
CA LEU A 51 -12.34 15.87 14.76
C LEU A 51 -12.68 14.50 15.37
N VAL A 52 -13.97 14.21 15.56
CA VAL A 52 -14.44 12.88 15.99
C VAL A 52 -14.04 11.82 14.96
N GLY A 53 -14.26 12.10 13.67
CA GLY A 53 -13.88 11.21 12.58
C GLY A 53 -12.37 10.90 12.54
N LEU A 54 -11.52 11.89 12.81
CA LEU A 54 -10.07 11.76 12.88
C LEU A 54 -9.62 10.92 14.10
N LEU A 55 -10.24 11.13 15.26
CA LEU A 55 -9.93 10.41 16.49
C LEU A 55 -10.31 8.92 16.39
N ILE A 56 -11.49 8.63 15.86
CA ILE A 56 -11.99 7.24 15.72
C ILE A 56 -11.44 6.58 14.43
N GLN A 57 -10.86 7.35 13.52
CA GLN A 57 -10.34 6.90 12.22
C GLN A 57 -11.42 6.23 11.35
N TRP A 58 -12.64 6.77 11.40
CA TRP A 58 -13.76 6.27 10.60
C TRP A 58 -13.54 6.50 9.10
N THR A 59 -13.94 5.51 8.30
CA THR A 59 -13.84 5.54 6.83
C THR A 59 -14.76 6.56 6.20
N THR A 60 -15.94 6.74 6.78
CA THR A 60 -16.98 7.63 6.28
C THR A 60 -16.80 9.07 6.74
N ALA A 61 -15.84 9.35 7.63
CA ALA A 61 -15.63 10.67 8.19
C ALA A 61 -15.42 11.79 7.15
N PRO A 62 -14.63 11.61 6.07
CA PRO A 62 -14.49 12.64 5.03
C PRO A 62 -15.81 12.98 4.34
N LEU A 63 -16.64 11.98 4.08
CA LEU A 63 -17.96 12.18 3.48
C LEU A 63 -18.89 12.93 4.44
N LEU A 64 -18.85 12.59 5.74
CA LEU A 64 -19.64 13.28 6.75
C LEU A 64 -19.22 14.75 6.90
N VAL A 65 -17.92 15.07 6.81
CA VAL A 65 -17.44 16.45 6.82
C VAL A 65 -17.91 17.21 5.59
N ILE A 66 -17.79 16.63 4.39
CA ILE A 66 -18.31 17.26 3.15
C ILE A 66 -19.82 17.53 3.29
N LEU A 67 -20.58 16.54 3.76
CA LEU A 67 -22.02 16.66 3.95
C LEU A 67 -22.36 17.71 5.00
N ALA A 68 -21.61 17.77 6.11
CA ALA A 68 -21.80 18.78 7.14
C ALA A 68 -21.51 20.19 6.62
N VAL A 69 -20.39 20.41 5.90
CA VAL A 69 -20.09 21.71 5.27
C VAL A 69 -21.21 22.08 4.28
N ALA A 70 -21.62 21.16 3.42
CA ALA A 70 -22.69 21.40 2.46
C ALA A 70 -24.03 21.72 3.15
N ALA A 71 -24.39 20.98 4.21
CA ALA A 71 -25.60 21.21 4.98
C ALA A 71 -25.57 22.58 5.67
N SER A 72 -24.43 22.99 6.22
CA SER A 72 -24.24 24.34 6.77
C SER A 72 -24.50 25.40 5.68
N LEU A 73 -23.84 25.32 4.53
CA LEU A 73 -24.03 26.26 3.41
C LEU A 73 -25.49 26.31 2.92
N LEU A 74 -26.17 25.16 2.84
CA LEU A 74 -27.59 25.10 2.46
C LEU A 74 -28.51 25.70 3.52
N LEU A 75 -28.25 25.44 4.80
CA LEU A 75 -29.05 25.98 5.91
C LEU A 75 -28.92 27.49 5.99
N GLN A 76 -27.73 28.04 5.80
CA GLN A 76 -27.52 29.49 5.73
C GLN A 76 -28.36 30.12 4.62
N ASN A 77 -28.33 29.52 3.42
CA ASN A 77 -29.15 29.99 2.31
C ASN A 77 -30.66 29.92 2.62
N ARG A 78 -31.12 28.88 3.32
CA ARG A 78 -32.54 28.69 3.67
C ARG A 78 -33.04 29.66 4.74
N LEU A 79 -32.22 29.97 5.74
CA LEU A 79 -32.61 30.82 6.86
C LEU A 79 -32.62 32.31 6.50
N GLY A 80 -32.28 32.69 5.25
CA GLY A 80 -32.32 34.07 4.79
C GLY A 80 -31.32 34.98 5.49
N VAL A 81 -30.39 34.40 6.27
CA VAL A 81 -29.35 35.12 7.00
C VAL A 81 -28.19 35.40 6.03
N GLY A 82 -28.42 36.36 5.12
CA GLY A 82 -27.36 37.25 4.63
C GLY A 82 -26.40 36.76 3.55
N PHE A 83 -26.78 35.90 2.60
CA PHE A 83 -26.01 35.77 1.36
C PHE A 83 -26.89 35.92 0.12
N PRO A 84 -27.03 37.15 -0.42
CA PRO A 84 -27.38 37.28 -1.83
C PRO A 84 -26.33 36.49 -2.60
N TRP A 85 -26.75 35.50 -3.39
CA TRP A 85 -25.89 34.73 -4.29
C TRP A 85 -25.19 35.70 -5.24
N HIS A 86 -24.09 36.29 -4.78
CA HIS A 86 -23.26 37.15 -5.59
C HIS A 86 -22.55 36.22 -6.56
N GLU A 87 -22.77 36.44 -7.85
CA GLU A 87 -22.23 35.64 -8.97
C GLU A 87 -20.69 35.62 -9.02
N ASN A 88 -20.02 36.33 -8.10
CA ASN A 88 -18.58 36.45 -8.04
C ASN A 88 -17.98 35.40 -7.11
N ALA A 89 -17.11 34.55 -7.67
CA ALA A 89 -16.27 33.64 -6.90
C ALA A 89 -15.55 34.39 -5.78
N ARG A 90 -15.88 34.07 -4.54
CA ARG A 90 -15.21 34.66 -3.38
C ARG A 90 -13.93 33.88 -3.12
N VAL A 91 -12.90 34.60 -2.69
CA VAL A 91 -11.63 33.97 -2.27
C VAL A 91 -11.87 32.98 -1.14
N SER A 92 -12.86 33.24 -0.27
CA SER A 92 -13.33 32.32 0.77
C SER A 92 -13.73 30.95 0.24
N ASP A 93 -14.39 30.88 -0.92
CA ASP A 93 -14.92 29.63 -1.47
C ASP A 93 -13.78 28.74 -1.98
N VAL A 94 -12.77 29.36 -2.60
CA VAL A 94 -11.54 28.68 -3.04
C VAL A 94 -10.77 28.16 -1.83
N ILE A 95 -10.62 28.97 -0.77
CA ILE A 95 -9.92 28.57 0.45
C ILE A 95 -10.69 27.43 1.15
N LEU A 96 -12.02 27.54 1.27
CA LEU A 96 -12.86 26.51 1.87
C LEU A 96 -12.77 25.19 1.09
N SER A 97 -12.88 25.24 -0.24
CA SER A 97 -12.73 24.09 -1.12
C SER A 97 -11.36 23.43 -0.96
N ALA A 98 -10.28 24.21 -0.98
CA ALA A 98 -8.92 23.71 -0.78
C ALA A 98 -8.75 23.06 0.60
N ALA A 99 -9.35 23.64 1.66
CA ALA A 99 -9.30 23.10 3.01
C ALA A 99 -10.07 21.77 3.12
N VAL A 100 -11.27 21.69 2.53
CA VAL A 100 -12.05 20.44 2.49
C VAL A 100 -11.29 19.35 1.73
N LEU A 101 -10.73 19.66 0.56
CA LEU A 101 -9.88 18.72 -0.20
C LEU A 101 -8.64 18.29 0.60
N GLY A 102 -8.01 19.23 1.31
CA GLY A 102 -6.86 18.99 2.17
C GLY A 102 -7.19 18.01 3.29
N TYR A 103 -8.32 18.23 3.99
CA TYR A 103 -8.82 17.33 5.01
C TYR A 103 -9.10 15.93 4.47
N VAL A 104 -9.83 15.83 3.35
CA VAL A 104 -10.19 14.55 2.72
C VAL A 104 -8.93 13.76 2.34
N ALA A 105 -8.00 14.40 1.63
CA ALA A 105 -6.78 13.77 1.17
C ALA A 105 -5.87 13.34 2.35
N ALA A 106 -5.67 14.21 3.33
CA ALA A 106 -4.88 13.90 4.52
C ALA A 106 -5.52 12.78 5.35
N HIS A 107 -6.85 12.77 5.52
CA HIS A 107 -7.56 11.74 6.28
C HIS A 107 -7.46 10.36 5.62
N PHE A 108 -7.68 10.28 4.31
CA PHE A 108 -7.47 9.03 3.57
C PHE A 108 -6.01 8.58 3.63
N ARG A 109 -5.05 9.50 3.65
CA ARG A 109 -3.63 9.17 3.79
C ARG A 109 -3.29 8.64 5.18
N VAL A 110 -3.75 9.29 6.26
CA VAL A 110 -3.66 8.77 7.64
C VAL A 110 -4.22 7.35 7.68
N ARG A 111 -5.42 7.15 7.14
CA ARG A 111 -6.07 5.85 7.14
C ARG A 111 -5.31 4.80 6.33
N SER A 112 -4.71 5.16 5.20
CA SER A 112 -3.87 4.25 4.42
C SER A 112 -2.58 3.83 5.12
N LEU A 113 -2.12 4.62 6.09
CA LEU A 113 -0.95 4.33 6.92
C LEU A 113 -1.34 3.54 8.18
N SER A 114 -2.52 3.77 8.73
CA SER A 114 -3.02 3.11 9.95
C SER A 114 -3.71 1.77 9.66
N VAL A 115 -4.39 1.65 8.53
CA VAL A 115 -5.13 0.44 8.12
C VAL A 115 -4.40 -0.22 6.96
N HIS A 116 -4.23 -1.54 7.02
CA HIS A 116 -3.68 -2.33 5.93
C HIS A 116 -4.66 -2.34 4.75
N VAL A 117 -4.45 -1.43 3.78
CA VAL A 117 -5.23 -1.37 2.54
C VAL A 117 -4.93 -2.58 1.63
N PHE A 118 -3.74 -3.17 1.77
CA PHE A 118 -3.38 -4.36 1.02
C PHE A 118 -3.85 -5.63 1.74
N PRO A 119 -4.39 -6.62 1.01
CA PRO A 119 -4.71 -7.91 1.60
C PRO A 119 -3.47 -8.51 2.26
N VAL A 120 -3.65 -9.12 3.44
CA VAL A 120 -2.56 -9.70 4.21
C VAL A 120 -1.83 -10.73 3.35
N ASP A 121 -0.54 -10.52 3.10
CA ASP A 121 0.24 -11.46 2.27
C ASP A 121 0.36 -12.81 2.98
N PRO A 122 -0.30 -13.90 2.50
CA PRO A 122 -0.33 -15.19 3.21
C PRO A 122 1.05 -15.85 3.34
N ARG A 123 2.05 -15.28 2.65
CA ARG A 123 3.45 -15.71 2.59
C ARG A 123 4.28 -15.27 3.78
N ARG A 124 3.92 -14.16 4.44
CA ARG A 124 4.60 -13.67 5.63
C ARG A 124 3.92 -14.24 6.87
N ARG A 125 4.34 -15.44 7.26
CA ARG A 125 3.92 -16.06 8.52
C ARG A 125 5.08 -16.05 9.50
N GLU A 126 4.91 -15.43 10.66
CA GLU A 126 5.81 -15.68 11.79
C GLU A 126 5.48 -17.03 12.38
N ARG A 127 6.53 -17.76 12.75
CA ARG A 127 6.38 -18.91 13.66
C ARG A 127 6.22 -18.35 15.07
N THR A 128 5.03 -18.48 15.62
CA THR A 128 4.80 -18.32 17.05
C THR A 128 4.81 -19.71 17.71
N PRO A 129 5.02 -19.82 19.04
CA PRO A 129 5.00 -21.11 19.73
C PRO A 129 3.70 -21.92 19.53
N ARG A 130 2.59 -21.23 19.22
CA ARG A 130 1.26 -21.83 18.97
C ARG A 130 0.95 -22.09 17.48
N GLY A 131 1.88 -21.83 16.56
CA GLY A 131 1.69 -22.11 15.13
C GLY A 131 2.18 -21.00 14.21
N ARG A 132 1.68 -20.98 12.97
CA ARG A 132 2.04 -19.96 11.96
C ARG A 132 0.96 -18.89 11.92
N LYS A 133 1.22 -17.71 12.48
CA LYS A 133 0.31 -16.56 12.37
C LYS A 133 0.74 -15.71 11.17
N VAL A 134 -0.21 -15.33 10.32
CA VAL A 134 0.07 -14.39 9.23
C VAL A 134 0.33 -13.02 9.86
N VAL A 135 1.52 -12.47 9.63
CA VAL A 135 1.92 -11.19 10.21
C VAL A 135 1.48 -10.09 9.27
N GLN A 136 0.67 -9.18 9.77
CA GLN A 136 0.33 -7.97 9.06
C GLN A 136 1.53 -7.05 9.11
N GLN A 137 2.20 -6.82 7.97
CA GLN A 137 3.32 -5.91 7.93
C GLN A 137 2.79 -4.49 7.69
N PRO A 138 2.91 -3.56 8.65
CA PRO A 138 2.52 -2.17 8.42
C PRO A 138 3.35 -1.62 7.25
N ARG A 139 2.71 -0.78 6.41
CA ARG A 139 3.41 -0.11 5.31
C ARG A 139 4.58 0.67 5.92
N SER A 140 5.76 0.55 5.32
CA SER A 140 6.93 1.15 5.93
C SER A 140 6.83 2.68 5.95
N PRO A 141 6.96 3.33 7.12
CA PRO A 141 6.73 4.77 7.27
C PRO A 141 7.62 5.65 6.41
N HIS A 142 8.82 5.16 6.08
CA HIS A 142 9.82 5.86 5.30
C HIS A 142 9.43 6.07 3.83
N LEU A 143 8.37 5.43 3.34
CA LEU A 143 7.90 5.62 1.97
C LEU A 143 7.17 6.96 1.77
N VAL A 144 6.76 7.64 2.85
CA VAL A 144 6.19 8.97 2.73
C VAL A 144 7.33 9.97 2.53
N THR A 145 7.57 10.36 1.28
CA THR A 145 8.60 11.35 0.96
C THR A 145 8.07 12.76 1.23
N ARG A 146 8.94 13.66 1.70
CA ARG A 146 8.60 15.09 1.88
C ARG A 146 8.04 15.73 0.60
N ARG A 147 8.50 15.23 -0.56
CA ARG A 147 8.03 15.63 -1.88
C ARG A 147 6.54 15.34 -2.08
N GLU A 148 6.03 14.18 -1.63
CA GLU A 148 4.59 13.88 -1.71
C GLU A 148 3.74 14.88 -0.95
N ILE A 149 4.18 15.27 0.26
CA ILE A 149 3.46 16.24 1.09
C ILE A 149 3.47 17.62 0.44
N GLY A 150 4.63 18.06 -0.08
CA GLY A 150 4.74 19.31 -0.82
C GLY A 150 3.85 19.34 -2.06
N LEU A 151 3.84 18.25 -2.84
CA LEU A 151 2.98 18.11 -4.02
C LEU A 151 1.50 18.16 -3.64
N LEU A 152 1.13 17.51 -2.54
CA LEU A 152 -0.24 17.56 -2.02
C LEU A 152 -0.65 19.00 -1.72
N ILE A 153 0.11 19.70 -0.88
CA ILE A 153 -0.19 21.08 -0.47
C ILE A 153 -0.31 22.02 -1.68
N VAL A 154 0.60 21.91 -2.65
CA VAL A 154 0.58 22.76 -3.86
C VAL A 154 -0.59 22.39 -4.78
N SER A 155 -0.99 21.13 -4.84
CA SER A 155 -2.10 20.68 -5.69
C SER A 155 -3.47 21.12 -5.17
N LEU A 156 -3.64 21.33 -3.86
CA LEU A 156 -4.91 21.73 -3.24
C LEU A 156 -5.51 23.01 -3.84
N PRO A 157 -4.79 24.16 -3.87
CA PRO A 157 -5.32 25.38 -4.46
C PRO A 157 -5.53 25.24 -5.98
N VAL A 158 -4.69 24.48 -6.68
CA VAL A 158 -4.84 24.25 -8.13
C VAL A 158 -6.17 23.55 -8.42
N TRP A 159 -6.50 22.49 -7.69
CA TRP A 159 -7.77 21.78 -7.84
C TRP A 159 -8.98 22.61 -7.39
N ALA A 160 -8.84 23.39 -6.32
CA ALA A 160 -9.90 24.30 -5.87
C ALA A 160 -10.20 25.38 -6.92
N LEU A 161 -9.18 25.99 -7.52
CA LEU A 161 -9.31 26.96 -8.60
C LEU A 161 -9.92 26.33 -9.86
N ALA A 162 -9.49 25.13 -10.23
CA ALA A 162 -10.07 24.40 -11.36
C ALA A 162 -11.57 24.15 -11.14
N GLY A 163 -11.96 23.72 -9.94
CA GLY A 163 -13.37 23.56 -9.58
C GLY A 163 -14.16 24.88 -9.70
N GLN A 164 -13.57 26.00 -9.26
CA GLN A 164 -14.20 27.31 -9.37
C GLN A 164 -14.36 27.79 -10.82
N ILE A 165 -13.36 27.52 -11.67
CA ILE A 165 -13.41 27.83 -13.10
C ILE A 165 -14.51 27.00 -13.77
N VAL A 166 -14.56 25.70 -13.49
CA VAL A 166 -15.62 24.82 -14.01
C VAL A 166 -16.99 25.34 -13.57
N TRP A 167 -17.16 25.69 -12.30
CA TRP A 167 -18.43 26.23 -11.80
C TRP A 167 -18.84 27.53 -12.49
N ARG A 168 -17.89 28.43 -12.77
CA ARG A 168 -18.16 29.67 -13.53
C ARG A 168 -18.58 29.43 -14.97
N VAL A 169 -18.08 28.36 -15.59
CA VAL A 169 -18.44 28.01 -16.97
C VAL A 169 -19.82 27.35 -17.04
N VAL A 170 -20.35 26.82 -15.93
CA VAL A 170 -21.70 26.25 -15.89
C VAL A 170 -22.74 27.39 -15.98
N PRO A 171 -23.59 27.41 -17.02
CA PRO A 171 -24.59 28.47 -17.20
C PRO A 171 -25.54 28.60 -16.00
N SER A 172 -25.77 29.84 -15.55
CA SER A 172 -26.66 30.13 -14.40
C SER A 172 -28.13 29.77 -14.66
N GLU A 173 -28.52 29.59 -15.94
CA GLU A 173 -29.88 29.20 -16.34
C GLU A 173 -30.31 27.83 -15.77
N TYR A 174 -29.34 26.96 -15.41
CA TYR A 174 -29.62 25.66 -14.81
C TYR A 174 -30.11 25.74 -13.34
N GLY A 175 -30.11 26.93 -12.72
CA GLY A 175 -30.63 27.16 -11.37
C GLY A 175 -32.14 27.47 -11.29
N ARG A 176 -32.85 27.57 -12.42
CA ARG A 176 -34.30 27.85 -12.40
C ARG A 176 -35.08 26.63 -11.88
N PRO A 177 -36.04 26.82 -10.95
CA PRO A 177 -36.95 25.74 -10.55
C PRO A 177 -37.71 25.24 -11.79
N GLY A 178 -37.45 23.98 -12.18
CA GLY A 178 -37.99 23.35 -13.40
C GLY A 178 -36.97 23.13 -14.54
N GLY A 179 -35.75 23.66 -14.44
CA GLY A 179 -34.66 23.38 -15.37
C GLY A 179 -33.95 22.05 -15.09
N PRO A 180 -33.23 21.46 -16.07
CA PRO A 180 -32.47 20.23 -15.85
C PRO A 180 -31.32 20.52 -14.88
N SER A 181 -31.34 19.89 -13.69
CA SER A 181 -30.44 20.22 -12.58
C SER A 181 -28.95 20.17 -12.97
N PRO A 182 -28.10 21.15 -12.64
CA PRO A 182 -26.67 21.15 -13.02
C PRO A 182 -25.90 19.94 -12.48
N LEU A 183 -26.50 19.20 -11.55
CA LEU A 183 -26.09 17.88 -11.10
C LEU A 183 -25.81 16.89 -12.24
N TRP A 184 -26.57 16.88 -13.35
CA TRP A 184 -26.29 15.97 -14.46
C TRP A 184 -25.00 16.34 -15.20
N LEU A 185 -24.65 17.63 -15.30
CA LEU A 185 -23.38 18.11 -15.86
C LEU A 185 -22.21 17.74 -14.96
N ALA A 186 -22.35 17.93 -13.65
CA ALA A 186 -21.34 17.51 -12.68
C ALA A 186 -21.13 15.98 -12.73
N TRP A 187 -22.21 15.22 -12.84
CA TRP A 187 -22.15 13.77 -13.04
C TRP A 187 -21.48 13.41 -14.36
N LEU A 188 -21.76 14.12 -15.46
CA LEU A 188 -21.06 13.94 -16.73
C LEU A 188 -19.56 14.20 -16.55
N VAL A 189 -19.16 15.30 -15.91
CA VAL A 189 -17.74 15.63 -15.71
C VAL A 189 -17.02 14.55 -14.88
N VAL A 190 -17.69 13.88 -13.95
CA VAL A 190 -17.09 12.82 -13.13
C VAL A 190 -17.16 11.44 -13.81
N ILE A 191 -18.30 11.06 -14.38
CA ILE A 191 -18.52 9.76 -15.02
C ILE A 191 -17.82 9.69 -16.36
N LEU A 192 -17.88 10.76 -17.16
CA LEU A 192 -17.39 10.74 -18.54
C LEU A 192 -15.90 10.40 -18.61
N PRO A 193 -14.98 10.94 -17.80
CA PRO A 193 -13.59 10.53 -17.81
C PRO A 193 -13.39 9.06 -17.41
N VAL A 194 -14.17 8.56 -16.45
CA VAL A 194 -14.11 7.15 -16.03
C VAL A 194 -14.57 6.24 -17.17
N VAL A 195 -15.66 6.63 -17.85
CA VAL A 195 -16.19 5.91 -19.00
C VAL A 195 -15.22 5.98 -20.18
N ILE A 196 -14.68 7.15 -20.51
CA ILE A 196 -13.67 7.32 -21.57
C ILE A 196 -12.43 6.48 -21.26
N ALA A 197 -11.88 6.54 -20.04
CA ALA A 197 -10.72 5.74 -19.67
C ALA A 197 -11.01 4.24 -19.79
N SER A 198 -12.22 3.80 -19.41
CA SER A 198 -12.66 2.41 -19.56
C SER A 198 -12.83 1.99 -21.02
N LEU A 199 -13.42 2.86 -21.86
CA LEU A 199 -13.60 2.66 -23.29
C LEU A 199 -12.27 2.63 -24.03
N VAL A 200 -11.36 3.56 -23.74
CA VAL A 200 -9.98 3.56 -24.29
C VAL A 200 -9.25 2.30 -23.86
N GLY A 201 -9.39 1.88 -22.60
CA GLY A 201 -8.84 0.62 -22.12
C GLY A 201 -9.43 -0.60 -22.85
N TYR A 202 -10.73 -0.59 -23.15
CA TYR A 202 -11.38 -1.63 -23.92
C TYR A 202 -10.96 -1.62 -25.39
N TRP A 203 -10.86 -0.45 -26.02
CA TRP A 203 -10.52 -0.30 -27.42
C TRP A 203 -9.06 -0.70 -27.68
N ARG A 204 -8.14 -0.27 -26.81
CA ARG A 204 -6.75 -0.78 -26.80
C ARG A 204 -6.68 -2.31 -26.70
N ARG A 205 -7.55 -2.93 -25.89
CA ARG A 205 -7.61 -4.41 -25.82
C ARG A 205 -8.15 -5.04 -27.11
N ARG A 206 -9.00 -4.34 -27.87
CA ARG A 206 -9.56 -4.83 -29.14
C ARG A 206 -8.57 -4.69 -30.30
N GLU A 207 -7.72 -3.67 -30.27
CA GLU A 207 -6.67 -3.42 -31.27
C GLU A 207 -5.39 -4.23 -31.01
N MET A 208 -5.25 -4.85 -29.83
CA MET A 208 -4.09 -5.70 -29.53
C MET A 208 -3.96 -6.81 -30.57
N THR A 209 -2.81 -6.82 -31.25
CA THR A 209 -2.45 -7.92 -32.13
C THR A 209 -2.33 -9.21 -31.31
N PRO A 210 -2.50 -10.41 -31.91
CA PRO A 210 -2.38 -11.67 -31.19
C PRO A 210 -1.05 -11.82 -30.42
N GLN A 211 0.03 -11.22 -30.91
CA GLN A 211 1.34 -11.23 -30.26
C GLN A 211 1.37 -10.32 -29.01
N GLU A 212 0.81 -9.11 -29.09
CA GLU A 212 0.69 -8.21 -27.93
C GLU A 212 -0.27 -8.77 -26.88
N ALA A 213 -1.39 -9.36 -27.29
CA ALA A 213 -2.31 -10.03 -26.38
C ALA A 213 -1.63 -11.21 -25.68
N ALA A 214 -0.84 -12.01 -26.41
CA ALA A 214 -0.05 -13.09 -25.82
C ALA A 214 0.99 -12.55 -24.84
N LEU A 215 1.69 -11.46 -25.14
CA LEU A 215 2.63 -10.82 -24.22
C LEU A 215 1.94 -10.26 -22.97
N THR A 216 0.78 -9.63 -23.12
CA THR A 216 0.01 -9.07 -21.99
C THR A 216 -0.54 -10.18 -21.11
N LEU A 217 -1.07 -11.26 -21.71
CA LEU A 217 -1.48 -12.46 -20.97
C LEU A 217 -0.30 -13.16 -20.31
N GLN A 218 0.86 -13.23 -20.98
CA GLN A 218 2.08 -13.73 -20.36
C GLN A 218 2.50 -12.87 -19.18
N ASP A 219 2.39 -11.55 -19.25
CA ASP A 219 2.75 -10.68 -18.14
C ASP A 219 1.74 -10.80 -16.99
N VAL A 220 0.45 -10.94 -17.26
CA VAL A 220 -0.57 -11.22 -16.23
C VAL A 220 -0.33 -12.59 -15.59
N VAL A 221 -0.17 -13.65 -16.39
CA VAL A 221 0.17 -14.99 -15.90
C VAL A 221 1.49 -14.96 -15.15
N TRP A 222 2.48 -14.19 -15.60
CA TRP A 222 3.73 -14.01 -14.89
C TRP A 222 3.52 -13.27 -13.58
N GLN A 223 2.71 -12.22 -13.50
CA GLN A 223 2.44 -11.54 -12.23
C GLN A 223 1.71 -12.45 -11.24
N GLU A 224 0.75 -13.25 -11.70
CA GLU A 224 0.04 -14.23 -10.89
C GLU A 224 0.97 -15.38 -10.45
N THR A 225 1.75 -15.95 -11.37
CA THR A 225 2.55 -17.17 -11.13
C THR A 225 3.99 -16.91 -10.69
N ARG A 226 4.57 -15.72 -10.87
CA ARG A 226 5.95 -15.36 -10.42
C ARG A 226 6.14 -15.68 -8.95
N ARG A 227 5.06 -15.54 -8.21
CA ARG A 227 4.90 -15.86 -6.81
C ARG A 227 5.08 -17.36 -6.54
N GLU A 228 4.53 -18.25 -7.36
CA GLU A 228 4.69 -19.71 -7.27
C GLU A 228 6.01 -20.19 -7.87
N GLN A 229 6.43 -19.64 -9.00
CA GLN A 229 7.73 -19.93 -9.63
C GLN A 229 8.90 -19.66 -8.68
N ARG A 230 8.87 -18.55 -7.93
CA ARG A 230 9.86 -18.28 -6.86
C ARG A 230 9.80 -19.29 -5.71
N SER A 231 8.63 -19.89 -5.45
CA SER A 231 8.48 -20.95 -4.46
C SER A 231 9.12 -22.25 -4.97
N LEU A 232 8.78 -22.66 -6.19
CA LEU A 232 9.34 -23.82 -6.87
C LEU A 232 10.86 -23.72 -7.02
N ASN A 233 11.38 -22.58 -7.46
CA ASN A 233 12.82 -22.36 -7.60
C ASN A 233 13.55 -22.46 -6.25
N ARG A 234 12.96 -21.93 -5.16
CA ARG A 234 13.54 -22.10 -3.82
C ARG A 234 13.51 -23.54 -3.35
N TRP A 235 12.43 -24.27 -3.64
CA TRP A 235 12.31 -25.68 -3.30
C TRP A 235 13.31 -26.54 -4.07
N LEU A 236 13.48 -26.30 -5.38
CA LEU A 236 14.48 -26.94 -6.22
C LEU A 236 15.90 -26.63 -5.74
N ALA A 237 16.20 -25.38 -5.42
CA ALA A 237 17.49 -24.99 -4.86
C ALA A 237 17.77 -25.70 -3.53
N TRP A 238 16.79 -25.76 -2.64
CA TRP A 238 16.90 -26.49 -1.37
C TRP A 238 17.09 -28.00 -1.59
N ALA A 239 16.35 -28.60 -2.52
CA ALA A 239 16.49 -30.03 -2.85
C ALA A 239 17.89 -30.35 -3.39
N ARG A 240 18.44 -29.49 -4.26
CA ARG A 240 19.82 -29.60 -4.77
C ARG A 240 20.84 -29.50 -3.64
N LEU A 241 20.70 -28.53 -2.73
CA LEU A 241 21.58 -28.38 -1.56
C LEU A 241 21.52 -29.60 -0.64
N ARG A 242 20.33 -30.16 -0.43
CA ARG A 242 20.15 -31.36 0.39
C ARG A 242 20.79 -32.59 -0.25
N TYR A 243 20.64 -32.74 -1.56
CA TYR A 243 21.26 -33.83 -2.31
C TYR A 243 22.80 -33.73 -2.29
N ALA A 244 23.35 -32.53 -2.49
CA ALA A 244 24.79 -32.27 -2.39
C ALA A 244 25.34 -32.63 -1.00
N ARG A 245 24.65 -32.20 0.07
CA ARG A 245 25.02 -32.52 1.46
C ARG A 245 24.96 -34.03 1.75
N ASN A 246 23.94 -34.73 1.23
CA ASN A 246 23.85 -36.18 1.37
C ASN A 246 24.98 -36.90 0.61
N ARG A 247 25.34 -36.42 -0.58
CA ARG A 247 26.46 -36.96 -1.36
C ARG A 247 27.80 -36.74 -0.66
N GLU A 248 28.00 -35.61 0.01
CA GLU A 248 29.17 -35.37 0.86
C GLU A 248 29.22 -36.32 2.06
N ARG A 249 28.07 -36.61 2.70
CA ARG A 249 28.00 -37.61 3.79
C ARG A 249 28.27 -39.04 3.30
N GLN A 250 27.85 -39.36 2.07
CA GLN A 250 28.08 -40.68 1.46
C GLN A 250 29.47 -40.85 0.86
N LYS A 251 30.22 -39.76 0.61
CA LYS A 251 31.63 -39.91 0.24
C LYS A 251 32.29 -40.66 1.40
N PRO A 252 32.76 -41.91 1.19
CA PRO A 252 33.40 -42.66 2.25
C PRO A 252 34.51 -41.77 2.80
N ASN A 253 34.53 -41.61 4.13
CA ASN A 253 35.51 -40.78 4.78
C ASN A 253 36.86 -41.13 4.16
N ARG A 254 37.56 -40.17 3.53
CA ARG A 254 38.79 -40.49 2.77
C ARG A 254 39.76 -41.29 3.65
N LEU A 255 39.71 -41.05 4.95
CA LEU A 255 40.42 -41.80 5.98
C LEU A 255 40.01 -43.27 6.10
N THR A 256 38.73 -43.63 5.99
CA THR A 256 38.30 -45.06 5.95
C THR A 256 38.70 -45.72 4.66
N TYR A 257 38.53 -45.05 3.51
CA TYR A 257 39.00 -45.58 2.22
C TYR A 257 40.52 -45.83 2.23
N TRP A 258 41.32 -44.86 2.69
CA TRP A 258 42.77 -45.03 2.81
C TRP A 258 43.13 -46.08 3.86
N ARG A 259 42.45 -46.19 5.00
CA ARG A 259 42.69 -47.26 5.99
C ARG A 259 42.46 -48.65 5.40
N GLU A 260 41.38 -48.87 4.66
CA GLU A 260 41.11 -50.16 4.01
C GLU A 260 42.10 -50.46 2.88
N ARG A 261 42.45 -49.44 2.09
CA ARG A 261 43.47 -49.57 1.04
C ARG A 261 44.86 -49.85 1.60
N PHE A 262 45.25 -49.23 2.72
CA PHE A 262 46.50 -49.54 3.41
C PHE A 262 46.49 -50.93 4.07
N ARG A 263 45.36 -51.37 4.66
CA ARG A 263 45.23 -52.75 5.19
C ARG A 263 45.45 -53.81 4.11
N SER A 264 44.78 -53.66 2.98
CA SER A 264 44.93 -54.58 1.83
C SER A 264 46.34 -54.55 1.24
N PHE A 265 47.01 -53.39 1.23
CA PHE A 265 48.41 -53.28 0.80
C PHE A 265 49.37 -53.99 1.77
N ARG A 266 49.14 -53.88 3.09
CA ARG A 266 49.95 -54.55 4.12
C ARG A 266 49.78 -56.07 4.07
N GLN A 267 48.56 -56.57 3.87
CA GLN A 267 48.30 -58.00 3.70
C GLN A 267 48.98 -58.57 2.45
N ARG A 268 48.97 -57.87 1.31
CA ARG A 268 49.64 -58.36 0.08
C ARG A 268 51.17 -58.40 0.18
N ARG A 269 51.80 -57.51 0.96
CA ARG A 269 53.26 -57.52 1.14
C ARG A 269 53.76 -58.60 2.12
N LEU A 270 52.92 -59.15 2.99
CA LEU A 270 53.33 -60.14 3.99
C LEU A 270 53.17 -61.61 3.54
N ILE A 271 52.66 -61.86 2.34
CA ILE A 271 52.36 -63.22 1.87
C ILE A 271 53.46 -63.89 1.01
N PRO A 272 54.45 -63.21 0.38
CA PRO A 272 55.45 -63.95 -0.42
C PRO A 272 56.51 -64.69 0.42
N THR A 273 56.77 -64.29 1.67
CA THR A 273 57.94 -64.81 2.42
C THR A 273 57.65 -66.07 3.23
N LEU A 274 56.40 -66.34 3.62
CA LEU A 274 56.05 -67.56 4.36
C LEU A 274 55.80 -68.77 3.44
N ALA A 275 55.50 -68.56 2.15
CA ALA A 275 55.34 -69.65 1.19
C ALA A 275 56.69 -70.30 0.77
N TRP A 276 57.81 -69.58 0.91
CA TRP A 276 59.14 -70.12 0.58
C TRP A 276 59.72 -70.98 1.71
N TRP A 277 59.41 -70.67 2.97
CA TRP A 277 59.97 -71.40 4.12
C TRP A 277 59.36 -72.80 4.34
N ARG A 278 58.15 -73.07 3.83
CA ARG A 278 57.48 -74.37 4.01
C ARG A 278 57.89 -75.44 2.99
N ARG A 279 58.65 -75.09 1.94
CA ARG A 279 59.03 -76.03 0.86
C ARG A 279 60.42 -76.68 1.04
N GLY A 280 61.12 -76.38 2.13
CA GLY A 280 62.48 -76.89 2.40
C GLY A 280 62.60 -78.02 3.44
N LYS A 281 61.49 -78.61 3.92
CA LYS A 281 61.52 -79.65 4.96
C LYS A 281 61.04 -81.04 4.51
N GLU A 282 60.82 -81.24 3.21
CA GLU A 282 60.42 -82.53 2.65
C GLU A 282 61.40 -82.94 1.55
N GLN A 283 62.64 -83.26 1.91
CA GLN A 283 63.42 -84.25 1.17
C GLN A 283 64.20 -85.13 2.18
N PRO A 284 64.09 -86.47 2.05
CA PRO A 284 64.58 -87.45 3.01
C PRO A 284 66.10 -87.62 3.04
#